data_AF-A0A3D0ZBR2-F1
#
_entry.id   AF-A0A3D0ZBR2-F1
#
_cell.length_a   1.000
_cell.length_b   1.000
_cell.length_c   1.000
_cell.angle_alpha   90.00
_cell.angle_beta   90.00
_cell.angle_gamma   90.00
#
_symmetry.space_group_name_H-M   'P 1'
#
loop_
_entity.id
_entity.type
_entity.pdbx_description
1 polymer ?
#
loop_
_entity_poly.entity_id
_entity_poly.type
_entity_poly.pdbx_seq_one_letter_code
_entity_poly.pdbx_strand_id
1 'polypeptide(L)'
;MVKLFVEGGGDSKSLHTECRKAFSTFLEKAGLKDCMPRIVACGSRNNAFDDYCTAIENGESAVLLVDSEAPVIIDPNMSEEEKTDIKKWKPWYHLKKHKNQAGYPTDNWNAPKNAKDTDCHLMVEVMETWFLADVEAIKKYYANKFTENSLLKRPDIEKVSKKEIISSLCDATKNTEKGSYSKGRHSFDILALIDPEKVKNRSPWAKRFIELLTEKMKQAR
;
A
#
# COMPACT_ATOMS: atom_id res chain seq x y z
N MET A 1 5.19 -21.42 3.40
CA MET A 1 5.70 -20.02 3.40
C MET A 1 4.67 -19.12 2.74
N VAL A 2 4.32 -18.00 3.36
CA VAL A 2 3.35 -17.05 2.79
C VAL A 2 4.05 -16.17 1.73
N LYS A 3 3.40 -15.94 0.59
CA LYS A 3 3.83 -14.99 -0.44
C LYS A 3 3.03 -13.69 -0.34
N LEU A 4 3.71 -12.55 -0.32
CA LEU A 4 3.11 -11.23 -0.40
C LEU A 4 3.34 -10.66 -1.80
N PHE A 5 2.27 -10.59 -2.60
CA PHE A 5 2.27 -10.02 -3.94
C PHE A 5 1.97 -8.53 -3.85
N VAL A 6 2.93 -7.72 -4.27
CA VAL A 6 2.87 -6.26 -4.14
C VAL A 6 2.84 -5.60 -5.51
N GLU A 7 1.87 -4.72 -5.71
CA GLU A 7 1.90 -3.76 -6.81
C GLU A 7 3.10 -2.82 -6.67
N GLY A 8 3.92 -2.76 -7.71
CA GLY A 8 5.10 -1.90 -7.75
C GLY A 8 6.34 -2.64 -8.23
N GLY A 9 7.37 -1.84 -8.49
CA GLY A 9 8.63 -2.30 -9.07
C GLY A 9 8.71 -2.09 -10.58
N GLY A 10 7.68 -1.59 -11.25
CA GLY A 10 7.70 -1.35 -12.70
C GLY A 10 8.13 -2.58 -13.50
N ASP A 11 8.73 -2.36 -14.67
CA ASP A 11 9.11 -3.44 -15.61
C ASP A 11 10.59 -3.84 -15.52
N SER A 12 11.39 -3.16 -14.70
CA SER A 12 12.83 -3.40 -14.62
C SER A 12 13.22 -4.26 -13.41
N LYS A 13 14.24 -5.12 -13.60
CA LYS A 13 14.78 -5.96 -12.51
C LYS A 13 15.34 -5.14 -11.34
N SER A 14 15.86 -3.94 -11.61
CA SER A 14 16.37 -3.05 -10.56
C SER A 14 15.24 -2.52 -9.68
N LEU A 15 14.18 -1.98 -10.28
CA LEU A 15 13.01 -1.48 -9.55
C LEU A 15 12.28 -2.60 -8.79
N HIS A 16 12.24 -3.81 -9.34
CA HIS A 16 11.77 -5.01 -8.61
C HIS A 16 12.58 -5.29 -7.33
N THR A 17 13.90 -5.11 -7.41
CA THR A 17 14.80 -5.32 -6.27
C THR A 17 14.63 -4.24 -5.22
N GLU A 18 14.52 -2.98 -5.64
CA GLU A 18 14.25 -1.84 -4.76
C GLU A 18 12.89 -1.98 -4.06
N CYS A 19 11.84 -2.37 -4.78
CA CYS A 19 10.53 -2.67 -4.22
C CYS A 19 10.61 -3.71 -3.10
N ARG A 20 11.19 -4.88 -3.39
CA ARG A 20 11.34 -5.95 -2.38
C ARG A 20 12.15 -5.49 -1.17
N LYS A 21 13.26 -4.77 -1.39
CA LYS A 21 14.11 -4.26 -0.31
C LYS A 21 13.36 -3.27 0.58
N ALA A 22 12.61 -2.36 -0.01
CA ALA A 22 11.85 -1.34 0.72
C ALA A 22 10.74 -1.96 1.56
N PHE A 23 9.92 -2.86 1.00
CA PHE A 23 8.90 -3.57 1.77
C PHE A 23 9.52 -4.49 2.83
N SER A 24 10.66 -5.15 2.56
CA SER A 24 11.36 -5.94 3.58
C SER A 24 11.74 -5.06 4.76
N THR A 25 12.38 -3.93 4.49
CA THR A 25 12.81 -2.98 5.53
C THR A 25 11.62 -2.45 6.33
N PHE A 26 10.53 -2.07 5.64
CA PHE A 26 9.32 -1.57 6.27
C PHE A 26 8.67 -2.63 7.17
N LEU A 27 8.51 -3.88 6.69
CA LEU A 27 7.91 -4.97 7.46
C LEU A 27 8.79 -5.45 8.62
N GLU A 28 10.11 -5.44 8.45
CA GLU A 28 11.05 -5.71 9.55
C GLU A 28 10.87 -4.69 10.68
N LYS A 29 10.82 -3.39 10.35
CA LYS A 29 10.52 -2.33 11.33
C LYS A 29 9.13 -2.47 11.95
N ALA A 30 8.18 -3.05 11.22
CA ALA A 30 6.83 -3.32 11.71
C ALA A 30 6.75 -4.54 12.65
N GLY A 31 7.89 -5.19 12.93
CA GLY A 31 7.99 -6.32 13.86
C GLY A 31 7.90 -7.70 13.21
N LEU A 32 7.96 -7.81 11.88
CA LEU A 32 7.90 -9.08 11.17
C LEU A 32 9.27 -9.73 10.94
N LYS A 33 10.36 -9.19 11.49
CA LYS A 33 11.74 -9.62 11.22
C LYS A 33 11.93 -11.16 11.29
N ASP A 34 11.31 -11.81 12.26
CA ASP A 34 11.46 -13.27 12.44
C ASP A 34 10.42 -14.08 11.66
N CYS A 35 9.39 -13.45 11.09
CA CYS A 35 8.27 -14.08 10.38
C CYS A 35 7.98 -13.40 9.03
N MET A 36 9.03 -13.09 8.27
CA MET A 36 8.90 -12.37 7.01
C MET A 36 8.16 -13.20 5.94
N PRO A 37 7.19 -12.62 5.22
CA PRO A 37 6.66 -13.24 4.02
C PRO A 37 7.69 -13.20 2.90
N ARG A 38 7.54 -14.07 1.89
CA ARG A 38 8.27 -13.90 0.63
C ARG A 38 7.62 -12.77 -0.17
N ILE A 39 8.32 -11.65 -0.30
CA ILE A 39 7.83 -10.49 -1.07
C ILE A 39 8.05 -10.73 -2.56
N VAL A 40 6.99 -10.56 -3.34
CA VAL A 40 6.98 -10.63 -4.80
C VAL A 40 6.61 -9.25 -5.34
N ALA A 41 7.56 -8.59 -5.99
CA ALA A 41 7.30 -7.33 -6.69
C ALA A 41 6.73 -7.67 -8.08
N CYS A 42 5.52 -7.22 -8.37
CA CYS A 42 4.78 -7.69 -9.54
C CYS A 42 4.79 -6.69 -10.72
N GLY A 43 5.29 -5.48 -10.49
CA GLY A 43 5.21 -4.40 -11.48
C GLY A 43 3.84 -3.76 -11.47
N SER A 44 3.03 -4.01 -12.51
CA SER A 44 1.69 -3.43 -12.64
C SER A 44 0.70 -4.04 -11.64
N ARG A 45 -0.43 -3.36 -11.41
CA ARG A 45 -1.52 -3.88 -10.59
C ARG A 45 -2.13 -5.17 -11.17
N ASN A 46 -2.27 -5.26 -12.48
CA ASN A 46 -2.86 -6.43 -13.15
C ASN A 46 -1.94 -7.64 -12.96
N ASN A 47 -0.63 -7.46 -13.14
CA ASN A 47 0.34 -8.50 -12.88
C ASN A 47 0.27 -8.97 -11.41
N ALA A 48 0.14 -8.04 -10.45
CA ALA A 48 0.00 -8.40 -9.04
C ALA A 48 -1.24 -9.26 -8.77
N PHE A 49 -2.37 -8.91 -9.40
CA PHE A 49 -3.61 -9.68 -9.29
C PHE A 49 -3.51 -11.06 -9.98
N ASP A 50 -2.93 -11.12 -11.19
CA ASP A 50 -2.77 -12.36 -11.95
C ASP A 50 -1.81 -13.34 -11.26
N ASP A 51 -0.67 -12.84 -10.75
CA ASP A 51 0.29 -13.63 -9.98
C ASP A 51 -0.32 -14.15 -8.68
N TYR A 52 -1.11 -13.31 -7.99
CA TYR A 52 -1.85 -13.70 -6.79
C TYR A 52 -2.89 -14.79 -7.11
N CYS A 53 -3.69 -14.63 -8.16
CA CYS A 53 -4.67 -15.64 -8.58
C CYS A 53 -4.00 -16.97 -8.90
N THR A 54 -2.89 -16.94 -9.65
CA THR A 54 -2.09 -18.12 -9.99
C THR A 54 -1.60 -18.84 -8.73
N ALA A 55 -1.14 -18.09 -7.72
CA ALA A 55 -0.69 -18.68 -6.46
C ALA A 55 -1.84 -19.34 -5.69
N ILE A 56 -3.02 -18.70 -5.64
CA ILE A 56 -4.21 -19.27 -5.00
C ILE A 56 -4.67 -20.55 -5.72
N GLU A 57 -4.68 -20.56 -7.05
CA GLU A 57 -5.02 -21.75 -7.85
C GLU A 57 -4.07 -22.92 -7.61
N ASN A 58 -2.79 -22.63 -7.40
CA ASN A 58 -1.78 -23.62 -7.04
C ASN A 58 -1.81 -24.05 -5.56
N GLY A 59 -2.81 -23.59 -4.78
CA GLY A 59 -2.96 -23.95 -3.37
C GLY A 59 -1.95 -23.28 -2.44
N GLU A 60 -1.31 -22.19 -2.89
CA GLU A 60 -0.33 -21.47 -2.09
C GLU A 60 -0.97 -20.50 -1.10
N SER A 61 -0.27 -20.25 0.02
CA SER A 61 -0.67 -19.19 0.96
C SER A 61 -0.19 -17.84 0.42
N ALA A 62 -1.13 -17.04 -0.10
CA ALA A 62 -0.86 -15.77 -0.75
C ALA A 62 -1.58 -14.60 -0.06
N VAL A 63 -0.99 -13.42 -0.18
CA VAL A 63 -1.55 -12.12 0.23
C VAL A 63 -1.34 -11.13 -0.91
N LEU A 64 -2.36 -10.34 -1.24
CA LEU A 64 -2.32 -9.28 -2.25
C LEU A 64 -2.26 -7.90 -1.58
N LEU A 65 -1.38 -7.03 -2.06
CA LEU A 65 -1.25 -5.64 -1.62
C LEU A 65 -1.17 -4.71 -2.85
N VAL A 66 -2.18 -3.85 -3.02
CA VAL A 66 -2.34 -2.98 -4.19
C VAL A 66 -2.74 -1.56 -3.82
N ASP A 67 -2.52 -0.61 -4.72
CA ASP A 67 -3.09 0.74 -4.63
C ASP A 67 -4.62 0.65 -4.85
N SER A 68 -5.41 1.42 -4.10
CA SER A 68 -6.87 1.42 -4.29
C SER A 68 -7.29 2.23 -5.53
N GLU A 69 -6.41 3.08 -6.05
CA GLU A 69 -6.59 3.97 -7.22
C GLU A 69 -7.73 5.00 -7.12
N ALA A 70 -8.65 4.84 -6.17
CA ALA A 70 -9.80 5.70 -5.91
C ALA A 70 -10.22 5.60 -4.44
N PRO A 71 -11.09 6.51 -3.94
CA PRO A 71 -11.54 6.46 -2.56
C PRO A 71 -12.18 5.10 -2.27
N VAL A 72 -11.80 4.49 -1.15
CA VAL A 72 -12.24 3.13 -0.85
C VAL A 72 -13.75 3.11 -0.64
N ILE A 73 -14.42 2.24 -1.40
CA ILE A 73 -15.87 2.09 -1.36
C ILE A 73 -16.20 1.05 -0.30
N ILE A 74 -16.95 1.46 0.71
CA ILE A 74 -17.44 0.57 1.76
C ILE A 74 -18.67 -0.19 1.23
N ASP A 75 -18.72 -1.50 1.47
CA ASP A 75 -19.90 -2.30 1.14
C ASP A 75 -21.11 -1.78 1.92
N PRO A 76 -22.18 -1.31 1.25
CA PRO A 76 -23.34 -0.72 1.92
C PRO A 76 -24.09 -1.72 2.80
N ASN A 77 -23.86 -3.02 2.64
CA ASN A 77 -24.48 -4.06 3.45
C ASN A 77 -23.70 -4.39 4.73
N MET A 78 -22.54 -3.76 4.97
CA MET A 78 -21.80 -3.95 6.22
C MET A 78 -22.52 -3.26 7.38
N SER A 79 -22.63 -3.96 8.51
CA SER A 79 -23.12 -3.37 9.76
C SER A 79 -22.12 -2.33 10.31
N GLU A 80 -22.57 -1.46 11.23
CA GLU A 80 -21.67 -0.50 11.90
C GLU A 80 -20.56 -1.20 12.70
N GLU A 81 -20.86 -2.34 13.32
CA GLU A 81 -19.86 -3.15 13.99
C GLU A 81 -18.79 -3.65 13.02
N GLU A 82 -19.21 -4.20 11.86
CA GLU A 82 -18.29 -4.67 10.81
C GLU A 82 -17.44 -3.54 10.22
N LYS A 83 -17.96 -2.31 10.16
CA LYS A 83 -17.20 -1.15 9.71
C LYS A 83 -16.09 -0.77 10.70
N THR A 84 -16.25 -1.08 11.99
CA THR A 84 -15.24 -0.80 13.01
C THR A 84 -14.22 -1.92 13.21
N ASP A 85 -14.56 -3.16 12.84
CA ASP A 85 -13.64 -4.31 12.89
C ASP A 85 -12.87 -4.47 11.57
N ILE A 86 -11.57 -4.15 11.60
CA ILE A 86 -10.66 -4.28 10.45
C ILE A 86 -10.65 -5.69 9.84
N LYS A 87 -11.00 -6.74 10.60
CA LYS A 87 -11.07 -8.13 10.11
C LYS A 87 -12.29 -8.38 9.21
N LYS A 88 -13.31 -7.54 9.30
CA LYS A 88 -14.57 -7.64 8.55
C LYS A 88 -14.59 -6.77 7.30
N TRP A 89 -13.60 -5.91 7.12
CA TRP A 89 -13.50 -5.04 5.95
C TRP A 89 -13.36 -5.83 4.66
N LYS A 90 -14.04 -5.35 3.61
CA LYS A 90 -14.24 -6.03 2.32
C LYS A 90 -13.49 -5.35 1.16
N PRO A 91 -12.15 -5.40 1.08
CA PRO A 91 -11.39 -4.79 -0.02
C PRO A 91 -11.81 -5.32 -1.40
N TRP A 92 -12.24 -6.57 -1.51
CA TRP A 92 -12.72 -7.13 -2.78
C TRP A 92 -13.97 -6.41 -3.30
N TYR A 93 -14.82 -5.89 -2.41
CA TYR A 93 -15.97 -5.08 -2.82
C TYR A 93 -15.51 -3.82 -3.55
N HIS A 94 -14.51 -3.13 -3.01
CA HIS A 94 -13.94 -1.94 -3.64
C HIS A 94 -13.28 -2.28 -4.98
N LEU A 95 -12.40 -3.29 -5.03
CA LEU A 95 -11.71 -3.73 -6.26
C LEU A 95 -12.69 -4.16 -7.36
N LYS A 96 -13.85 -4.69 -6.98
CA LYS A 96 -14.91 -5.04 -7.93
C LYS A 96 -15.67 -3.83 -8.47
N LYS A 97 -15.89 -2.81 -7.64
CA LYS A 97 -16.89 -1.76 -7.87
C LYS A 97 -16.30 -0.41 -8.26
N HIS A 98 -15.03 -0.14 -7.96
CA HIS A 98 -14.47 1.18 -8.22
C HIS A 98 -14.41 1.49 -9.71
N LYS A 99 -14.42 2.79 -9.98
CA LYS A 99 -14.52 3.37 -11.32
C LYS A 99 -13.46 4.44 -11.44
N ASN A 100 -12.94 4.63 -12.65
CA ASN A 100 -12.07 5.76 -12.94
C ASN A 100 -12.86 7.07 -12.92
N GLN A 101 -12.15 8.20 -13.08
CA GLN A 101 -12.75 9.54 -13.08
C GLN A 101 -13.82 9.73 -14.18
N ALA A 102 -13.77 8.95 -15.26
CA ALA A 102 -14.76 8.96 -16.33
C ALA A 102 -15.96 8.03 -16.07
N GLY A 103 -16.03 7.38 -14.89
CA GLY A 103 -17.13 6.53 -14.47
C GLY A 103 -17.11 5.11 -15.03
N TYR A 104 -16.03 4.72 -15.72
CA TYR A 104 -15.87 3.36 -16.24
C TYR A 104 -15.28 2.44 -15.17
N PRO A 105 -15.75 1.17 -15.08
CA PRO A 105 -15.07 0.16 -14.28
C PRO A 105 -13.59 0.05 -14.68
N THR A 106 -12.73 -0.01 -13.69
CA THR A 106 -11.26 -0.04 -13.81
C THR A 106 -10.78 -1.48 -13.77
N ASP A 107 -10.86 -2.10 -12.59
CA ASP A 107 -10.35 -3.44 -12.34
C ASP A 107 -11.44 -4.48 -12.59
N ASN A 108 -12.62 -4.25 -11.99
CA ASN A 108 -13.74 -5.19 -11.98
C ASN A 108 -13.33 -6.60 -11.49
N TRP A 109 -12.31 -6.68 -10.63
CA TRP A 109 -11.74 -7.93 -10.14
C TRP A 109 -12.70 -8.66 -9.21
N ASN A 110 -12.88 -9.96 -9.44
CA ASN A 110 -13.52 -10.84 -8.49
C ASN A 110 -12.46 -11.43 -7.57
N ALA A 111 -12.79 -11.66 -6.30
CA ALA A 111 -11.97 -12.50 -5.44
C ALA A 111 -11.83 -13.90 -6.08
N PRO A 112 -10.62 -14.45 -6.21
CA PRO A 112 -10.46 -15.83 -6.69
C PRO A 112 -11.09 -16.81 -5.70
N LYS A 113 -11.41 -18.01 -6.18
CA LYS A 113 -12.06 -19.04 -5.35
C LYS A 113 -11.20 -19.32 -4.11
N ASN A 114 -11.82 -19.31 -2.93
CA ASN A 114 -11.18 -19.48 -1.62
C ASN A 114 -10.34 -18.30 -1.11
N ALA A 115 -10.22 -17.19 -1.85
CA ALA A 115 -9.60 -15.99 -1.30
C ALA A 115 -10.48 -15.36 -0.22
N LYS A 116 -9.84 -14.95 0.87
CA LYS A 116 -10.48 -14.22 1.96
C LYS A 116 -10.24 -12.72 1.79
N ASP A 117 -11.15 -11.91 2.31
CA ASP A 117 -10.91 -10.47 2.42
C ASP A 117 -9.66 -10.14 3.24
N THR A 118 -9.33 -10.97 4.25
CA THR A 118 -8.14 -10.81 5.09
C THR A 118 -6.82 -11.09 4.38
N ASP A 119 -6.86 -11.61 3.15
CA ASP A 119 -5.69 -11.87 2.31
C ASP A 119 -5.51 -10.81 1.19
N CYS A 120 -6.40 -9.80 1.15
CA CYS A 120 -6.31 -8.67 0.23
C CYS A 120 -6.18 -7.37 1.01
N HIS A 121 -5.28 -6.49 0.59
CA HIS A 121 -4.98 -5.24 1.27
C HIS A 121 -4.80 -4.09 0.30
N LEU A 122 -5.13 -2.89 0.78
CA LEU A 122 -5.06 -1.66 0.03
C LEU A 122 -4.03 -0.72 0.66
N MET A 123 -3.17 -0.11 -0.15
CA MET A 123 -2.22 0.93 0.28
C MET A 123 -2.83 2.34 0.23
N VAL A 124 -3.96 2.47 -0.50
CA VAL A 124 -4.98 3.55 -0.66
C VAL A 124 -4.50 4.95 -1.05
N GLU A 125 -5.23 5.78 -1.79
CA GLU A 125 -5.41 5.59 -3.25
C GLU A 125 -4.12 5.25 -3.98
N VAL A 126 -2.99 5.63 -3.38
CA VAL A 126 -1.63 5.37 -3.83
C VAL A 126 -0.73 5.18 -2.59
N MET A 127 0.25 4.26 -2.62
CA MET A 127 1.13 3.97 -1.48
C MET A 127 1.74 5.22 -0.81
N GLU A 128 1.99 6.29 -1.56
CA GLU A 128 2.47 7.57 -1.06
C GLU A 128 1.59 8.20 0.04
N THR A 129 0.34 7.77 0.20
CA THR A 129 -0.51 8.13 1.35
C THR A 129 0.21 7.88 2.67
N TRP A 130 0.94 6.76 2.79
CA TRP A 130 1.65 6.40 4.00
C TRP A 130 2.77 7.40 4.35
N PHE A 131 3.33 8.10 3.35
CA PHE A 131 4.40 9.05 3.59
C PHE A 131 3.92 10.25 4.39
N LEU A 132 2.67 10.66 4.18
CA LEU A 132 2.06 11.75 4.95
C LEU A 132 1.97 11.44 6.45
N ALA A 133 2.05 10.16 6.84
CA ALA A 133 2.09 9.76 8.24
C ALA A 133 3.41 10.11 8.94
N ASP A 134 4.51 10.23 8.20
CA ASP A 134 5.86 10.45 8.72
C ASP A 134 6.63 11.51 7.91
N VAL A 135 6.17 12.76 8.06
CA VAL A 135 6.77 13.94 7.39
C VAL A 135 8.25 14.11 7.71
N GLU A 136 8.68 13.71 8.91
CA GLU A 136 10.08 13.79 9.34
C GLU A 136 10.98 12.89 8.47
N ALA A 137 10.51 11.69 8.12
CA ALA A 137 11.24 10.78 7.23
C ALA A 137 11.38 11.36 5.81
N ILE A 138 10.31 11.99 5.29
CA ILE A 138 10.36 12.69 3.98
C ILE A 138 11.39 13.83 4.04
N LYS A 139 11.32 14.67 5.07
CA LYS A 139 12.24 15.79 5.29
C LYS A 139 13.69 15.32 5.39
N LYS A 140 13.93 14.22 6.11
CA LYS A 140 15.26 13.60 6.21
C LYS A 140 15.79 13.12 4.86
N TYR A 141 14.93 12.50 4.05
CA TYR A 141 15.32 11.99 2.73
C TYR A 141 15.71 13.12 1.75
N TYR A 142 14.90 14.19 1.71
CA TYR A 142 15.13 15.32 0.79
C TYR A 142 16.13 16.35 1.32
N ALA A 143 16.31 16.44 2.64
CA ALA A 143 17.23 17.33 3.33
C ALA A 143 17.00 18.82 2.96
N ASN A 144 18.05 19.52 2.54
CA ASN A 144 18.04 20.96 2.31
C ASN A 144 17.00 21.37 1.27
N LYS A 145 16.39 22.56 1.48
CA LYS A 145 15.37 23.16 0.60
C LYS A 145 14.06 22.38 0.47
N PHE A 146 13.84 21.38 1.32
CA PHE A 146 12.53 20.75 1.48
C PHE A 146 11.52 21.76 2.05
N THR A 147 10.39 21.94 1.36
CA THR A 147 9.36 22.92 1.72
C THR A 147 8.22 22.22 2.46
N GLU A 148 8.42 21.98 3.76
CA GLU A 148 7.49 21.21 4.60
C GLU A 148 6.06 21.77 4.60
N ASN A 149 5.90 23.10 4.51
CA ASN A 149 4.58 23.74 4.46
C ASN A 149 3.81 23.51 3.15
N SER A 150 4.47 23.01 2.11
CA SER A 150 3.81 22.59 0.87
C SER A 150 3.26 21.17 0.93
N LEU A 151 3.66 20.38 1.93
CA LEU A 151 3.02 19.09 2.17
C LEU A 151 1.62 19.27 2.76
N LEU A 152 0.73 18.39 2.32
CA LEU A 152 -0.64 18.35 2.78
C LEU A 152 -0.70 17.89 4.25
N LYS A 153 -1.29 18.71 5.11
CA LYS A 153 -1.47 18.43 6.55
C LYS A 153 -2.92 18.03 6.79
N ARG A 154 -3.20 16.71 6.77
CA ARG A 154 -4.54 16.17 7.03
C ARG A 154 -4.52 15.09 8.12
N PRO A 155 -5.44 15.12 9.09
CA PRO A 155 -5.54 14.05 10.09
C PRO A 155 -5.97 12.74 9.42
N ASP A 156 -6.87 12.83 8.45
CA ASP A 156 -7.50 11.77 7.69
C ASP A 156 -6.83 11.57 6.32
N ILE A 157 -5.59 11.06 6.34
CA ILE A 157 -4.72 10.92 5.14
C ILE A 157 -5.32 10.01 4.06
N GLU A 158 -6.14 9.03 4.43
CA GLU A 158 -6.78 8.09 3.48
C GLU A 158 -7.96 8.70 2.70
N LYS A 159 -8.41 9.91 3.06
CA LYS A 159 -9.45 10.65 2.33
C LYS A 159 -8.89 11.65 1.31
N VAL A 160 -7.57 11.68 1.16
CA VAL A 160 -6.87 12.59 0.25
C VAL A 160 -6.72 11.89 -1.10
N SER A 161 -7.04 12.59 -2.18
CA SER A 161 -6.92 11.98 -3.51
C SER A 161 -5.45 11.75 -3.89
N LYS A 162 -5.20 10.73 -4.73
CA LYS A 162 -3.90 10.45 -5.35
C LYS A 162 -3.29 11.71 -5.98
N LYS A 163 -4.12 12.50 -6.67
CA LYS A 163 -3.67 13.76 -7.31
C LYS A 163 -3.13 14.76 -6.27
N GLU A 164 -3.85 14.97 -5.18
CA GLU A 164 -3.44 15.89 -4.12
C GLU A 164 -2.18 15.41 -3.40
N ILE A 165 -2.09 14.11 -3.10
CA ILE A 165 -0.91 13.51 -2.47
C ILE A 165 0.33 13.76 -3.33
N ILE A 166 0.28 13.34 -4.60
CA ILE A 166 1.42 13.46 -5.52
C ILE A 166 1.78 14.92 -5.79
N SER A 167 0.79 15.81 -5.99
CA SER A 167 1.05 17.25 -6.18
C SER A 167 1.76 17.84 -4.97
N SER A 168 1.28 17.55 -3.75
CA SER A 168 1.89 18.08 -2.53
C SER A 168 3.32 17.58 -2.33
N LEU A 169 3.61 16.30 -2.65
CA LEU A 169 4.96 15.75 -2.63
C LEU A 169 5.86 16.46 -3.64
N CYS A 170 5.40 16.66 -4.88
CA CYS A 170 6.15 17.40 -5.91
C CYS A 170 6.44 18.84 -5.45
N ASP A 171 5.44 19.55 -4.93
CA ASP A 171 5.60 20.93 -4.48
C ASP A 171 6.55 21.07 -3.29
N ALA A 172 6.51 20.14 -2.34
CA ALA A 172 7.41 20.13 -1.19
C ALA A 172 8.88 19.84 -1.56
N THR A 173 9.13 19.20 -2.70
CA THR A 173 10.43 18.61 -3.05
C THR A 173 11.11 19.27 -4.24
N LYS A 174 10.38 20.03 -5.09
CA LYS A 174 10.88 20.61 -6.35
C LYS A 174 12.16 21.44 -6.24
N ASN A 175 12.41 22.06 -5.09
CA ASN A 175 13.58 22.92 -4.85
C ASN A 175 14.76 22.19 -4.19
N THR A 176 14.60 20.90 -3.88
CA THR A 176 15.64 20.07 -3.26
C THR A 176 16.68 19.62 -4.29
N GLU A 177 17.85 19.18 -3.84
CA GLU A 177 18.88 18.65 -4.73
C GLU A 177 18.47 17.37 -5.46
N LYS A 178 17.54 16.60 -4.87
CA LYS A 178 16.95 15.41 -5.49
C LYS A 178 15.84 15.75 -6.49
N GLY A 179 15.47 17.03 -6.61
CA GLY A 179 14.39 17.50 -7.46
C GLY A 179 13.01 17.09 -6.95
N SER A 180 12.00 17.30 -7.80
CA SER A 180 10.61 16.92 -7.53
C SER A 180 10.47 15.42 -7.27
N TYR A 181 9.45 15.08 -6.47
CA TYR A 181 9.07 13.71 -6.18
C TYR A 181 8.92 12.86 -7.46
N SER A 182 9.47 11.65 -7.43
CA SER A 182 9.45 10.71 -8.55
C SER A 182 9.02 9.33 -8.06
N LYS A 183 7.85 8.86 -8.53
CA LYS A 183 7.33 7.51 -8.21
C LYS A 183 8.30 6.44 -8.72
N GLY A 184 8.45 5.35 -7.97
CA GLY A 184 9.45 4.31 -8.22
C GLY A 184 10.83 4.71 -7.69
N ARG A 185 11.38 5.82 -8.20
CA ARG A 185 12.74 6.25 -7.85
C ARG A 185 12.88 6.70 -6.39
N HIS A 186 11.98 7.55 -5.90
CA HIS A 186 12.05 8.07 -4.52
C HIS A 186 11.13 7.29 -3.57
N SER A 187 10.07 6.67 -4.11
CA SER A 187 9.04 6.01 -3.32
C SER A 187 9.60 4.89 -2.44
N PHE A 188 10.47 4.05 -2.98
CA PHE A 188 11.00 2.89 -2.25
C PHE A 188 12.00 3.28 -1.17
N ASP A 189 12.85 4.29 -1.42
CA ASP A 189 13.74 4.81 -0.39
C ASP A 189 12.96 5.44 0.76
N ILE A 190 11.90 6.20 0.46
CA ILE A 190 11.05 6.80 1.50
C ILE A 190 10.29 5.71 2.26
N LEU A 191 9.72 4.72 1.58
CA LEU A 191 9.05 3.57 2.22
C LEU A 191 9.98 2.83 3.19
N ALA A 192 11.26 2.65 2.82
CA ALA A 192 12.25 2.05 3.69
C ALA A 192 12.60 2.93 4.90
N LEU A 193 12.34 4.23 4.85
CA LEU A 193 12.66 5.21 5.90
C LEU A 193 11.53 5.42 6.89
N ILE A 194 10.27 5.51 6.44
CA ILE A 194 9.12 5.81 7.30
C ILE A 194 8.97 4.81 8.45
N ASP A 195 8.38 5.27 9.54
CA ASP A 195 8.04 4.47 10.72
C ASP A 195 6.66 3.78 10.57
N PRO A 196 6.61 2.44 10.55
CA PRO A 196 5.35 1.69 10.48
C PRO A 196 4.36 2.01 11.61
N GLU A 197 4.81 2.34 12.82
CA GLU A 197 3.90 2.70 13.91
C GLU A 197 3.19 4.03 13.63
N LYS A 198 3.91 5.03 13.13
CA LYS A 198 3.31 6.30 12.70
C LYS A 198 2.31 6.06 11.56
N VAL A 199 2.64 5.18 10.61
CA VAL A 199 1.76 4.79 9.51
C VAL A 199 0.48 4.12 10.03
N LYS A 200 0.59 3.10 10.89
CA LYS A 200 -0.58 2.41 11.49
C LYS A 200 -1.50 3.35 12.26
N ASN A 201 -0.92 4.33 12.97
CA ASN A 201 -1.69 5.29 13.76
C ASN A 201 -2.50 6.27 12.90
N ARG A 202 -2.13 6.48 11.63
CA ARG A 202 -2.78 7.45 10.74
C ARG A 202 -3.49 6.83 9.54
N SER A 203 -3.19 5.57 9.21
CA SER A 203 -3.79 4.82 8.11
C SER A 203 -4.43 3.54 8.65
N PRO A 204 -5.76 3.53 8.88
CA PRO A 204 -6.50 2.32 9.19
C PRO A 204 -6.30 1.15 8.22
N TRP A 205 -6.16 1.41 6.91
CA TRP A 205 -5.86 0.36 5.92
C TRP A 205 -4.44 -0.20 6.07
N ALA A 206 -3.45 0.63 6.35
CA ALA A 206 -2.09 0.15 6.66
C ALA A 206 -2.05 -0.63 7.97
N LYS A 207 -2.79 -0.17 8.99
CA LYS A 207 -2.98 -0.91 10.25
C LYS A 207 -3.55 -2.30 9.98
N ARG A 208 -4.64 -2.38 9.22
CA ARG A 208 -5.23 -3.65 8.79
C ARG A 208 -4.22 -4.53 8.08
N PHE A 209 -3.44 -3.98 7.15
CA PHE A 209 -2.41 -4.73 6.45
C PHE A 209 -1.37 -5.35 7.39
N ILE A 210 -0.74 -4.53 8.23
CA ILE A 210 0.34 -4.99 9.11
C ILE A 210 -0.18 -5.99 10.13
N GLU A 211 -1.33 -5.74 10.75
CA GLU A 211 -1.89 -6.61 11.79
C GLU A 211 -2.31 -7.97 11.23
N LEU A 212 -3.07 -8.01 10.13
CA LEU A 212 -3.55 -9.27 9.57
C LEU A 212 -2.44 -10.07 8.89
N LEU A 213 -1.48 -9.41 8.24
CA LEU A 213 -0.29 -10.08 7.74
C LEU A 213 0.50 -10.71 8.90
N THR A 214 0.70 -9.98 10.00
CA THR A 214 1.39 -10.50 11.18
C THR A 214 0.68 -11.72 11.77
N GLU A 215 -0.65 -11.67 11.91
CA GLU A 215 -1.46 -12.81 12.36
C GLU A 215 -1.29 -14.03 11.44
N LYS A 216 -1.39 -13.83 10.11
CA LYS A 216 -1.22 -14.89 9.12
C LYS A 216 0.19 -15.49 9.17
N MET A 217 1.22 -14.66 9.31
CA MET A 217 2.60 -15.11 9.42
C MET A 217 2.87 -15.92 10.70
N LYS A 218 2.22 -15.57 11.81
CA LYS A 218 2.30 -16.33 13.06
C LYS A 218 1.59 -17.69 12.97
N GLN A 219 0.47 -17.77 12.26
CA GLN A 219 -0.27 -19.02 12.03
C GLN A 219 0.42 -19.97 11.05
N ALA A 220 1.27 -19.45 10.17
CA ALA A 220 2.00 -20.22 9.17
C ALA A 220 3.37 -20.76 9.66
N ARG A 221 3.74 -20.47 10.91
CA ARG A 221 4.88 -21.04 11.60
C ARG A 221 4.50 -22.36 12.25
#